data_AF-A0A389MJ06-F1
#
_entry.id   AF-A0A389MJ06-F1
#
_cell.length_a   1.000
_cell.length_b   1.000
_cell.length_c   1.000
_cell.angle_alpha   90.00
_cell.angle_beta   90.00
_cell.angle_gamma   90.00
#
_symmetry.space_group_name_H-M   'P 1'
#
loop_
_entity.id
_entity.type
_entity.pdbx_description
1 polymer ?
#
loop_
_entity_poly.entity_id
_entity_poly.type
_entity_poly.pdbx_seq_one_letter_code
_entity_poly.pdbx_strand_id
1 'polypeptide(L)'
;MIGIIVLLIVFTIWFVILKWLVRKISSHLPDRPWRKFAQVAIFVALIPLPLVDEIVGGRQFARLCEANVVHVNKDTARGKTVYSDIHAPTSQVPWTWVKVWKHATLYRDVTTDEVVLSFDYLSAQGGHLFPGFDSGPDPLTFKGTCKPPGAGDKRFYEELGLTIVDKRS
;
A
#
# COMPACT_ATOMS: atom_id res chain seq x y z
N MET A 1 -0.81 -24.87 -9.58
CA MET A 1 -1.99 -25.70 -9.19
C MET A 1 -2.34 -25.58 -7.71
N ILE A 2 -1.36 -25.59 -6.80
CA ILE A 2 -1.59 -25.50 -5.33
C ILE A 2 -2.32 -24.20 -4.94
N GLY A 3 -1.92 -23.05 -5.50
CA GLY A 3 -2.57 -21.75 -5.19
C GLY A 3 -4.07 -21.69 -5.50
N ILE A 4 -4.51 -22.29 -6.61
CA ILE A 4 -5.93 -22.34 -6.99
C ILE A 4 -6.72 -23.21 -6.00
N ILE A 5 -6.17 -24.34 -5.58
CA ILE A 5 -6.81 -25.23 -4.61
C ILE A 5 -6.99 -24.52 -3.26
N VAL A 6 -5.94 -23.84 -2.77
CA VAL A 6 -6.01 -23.07 -1.52
C VAL A 6 -7.06 -21.97 -1.61
N LEU A 7 -7.08 -21.21 -2.71
CA LEU A 7 -8.06 -20.16 -2.94
C LEU A 7 -9.50 -20.70 -2.93
N LEU A 8 -9.76 -21.82 -3.61
CA LEU A 8 -11.08 -22.47 -3.60
C LEU A 8 -11.50 -22.95 -2.21
N ILE A 9 -10.56 -23.48 -1.42
CA ILE A 9 -10.82 -23.89 -0.03
C ILE A 9 -11.22 -22.67 0.82
N VAL A 10 -10.47 -21.57 0.72
CA VAL A 10 -10.77 -20.33 1.46
C VAL A 10 -12.14 -19.78 1.06
N PHE A 11 -12.45 -19.71 -0.24
CA PHE A 11 -13.77 -19.28 -0.71
C PHE A 11 -14.89 -20.19 -0.23
N THR A 12 -14.68 -21.51 -0.21
CA THR A 12 -15.69 -22.47 0.24
C THR A 12 -15.96 -22.30 1.74
N ILE A 13 -14.91 -22.21 2.55
CA ILE A 13 -15.02 -21.97 4.00
C ILE A 13 -15.74 -20.64 4.24
N TRP A 14 -15.34 -19.58 3.53
CA TRP A 14 -15.98 -18.26 3.66
C TRP A 14 -17.46 -18.32 3.31
N PHE A 15 -17.83 -18.99 2.23
CA PHE A 15 -19.23 -19.12 1.80
C PHE A 15 -20.08 -19.90 2.82
N VAL A 16 -19.52 -20.91 3.47
CA VAL A 16 -20.18 -21.64 4.57
C VAL A 16 -20.40 -20.71 5.78
N ILE A 17 -19.38 -19.93 6.16
CA ILE A 17 -19.47 -18.94 7.25
C ILE A 17 -20.54 -17.89 6.92
N LEU A 18 -20.54 -17.35 5.70
CA LEU A 18 -21.55 -16.39 5.24
C LEU A 18 -22.97 -16.95 5.33
N LYS A 19 -23.19 -18.17 4.83
CA LYS A 19 -24.50 -18.83 4.93
C LYS A 19 -24.96 -18.98 6.38
N TRP A 20 -24.05 -19.36 7.27
CA TRP A 20 -24.34 -19.48 8.70
C TRP A 20 -24.68 -18.12 9.32
N LEU A 21 -23.88 -17.09 9.06
CA LEU A 21 -24.11 -15.72 9.54
C LEU A 21 -25.44 -15.15 9.06
N VAL A 22 -25.72 -15.24 7.75
CA VAL A 22 -26.97 -14.75 7.16
C VAL A 22 -28.17 -15.43 7.79
N ARG A 23 -28.13 -16.75 7.99
CA ARG A 23 -29.21 -17.50 8.66
C ARG A 23 -29.39 -17.06 10.11
N LYS A 24 -28.29 -16.89 10.85
CA LYS A 24 -28.30 -16.46 12.25
C LYS A 24 -28.81 -15.02 12.43
N ILE A 25 -28.41 -14.09 11.56
CA ILE A 25 -28.93 -12.71 11.59
C ILE A 25 -30.41 -12.71 11.20
N SER A 26 -30.75 -13.45 10.14
CA SER A 26 -32.12 -13.47 9.61
C SER A 26 -33.10 -14.32 10.43
N SER A 27 -32.64 -15.08 11.43
CA SER A 27 -33.54 -15.76 12.38
C SER A 27 -34.17 -14.78 13.38
N HIS A 28 -33.60 -13.59 13.55
CA HIS A 28 -34.20 -12.53 14.35
C HIS A 28 -35.24 -11.70 13.57
N LEU A 29 -35.37 -11.90 12.26
CA LEU A 29 -36.34 -11.19 11.44
C LEU A 29 -37.71 -11.91 11.45
N PRO A 30 -38.83 -11.16 11.44
CA PRO A 30 -40.16 -11.74 11.32
C PRO A 30 -40.30 -12.61 10.07
N ASP A 31 -41.10 -13.69 10.16
CA ASP A 31 -41.31 -14.59 9.03
C ASP A 31 -42.29 -14.00 8.00
N ARG A 32 -41.76 -13.07 7.20
CA ARG A 32 -42.47 -12.34 6.16
C ARG A 32 -41.79 -12.60 4.81
N PRO A 33 -42.49 -12.47 3.66
CA PRO A 33 -41.89 -12.71 2.35
C PRO A 33 -40.67 -11.82 2.05
N TRP A 34 -40.60 -10.62 2.64
CA TRP A 34 -39.43 -9.73 2.51
C TRP A 34 -38.16 -10.25 3.18
N ARG A 35 -38.27 -11.24 4.08
CA ARG A 35 -37.13 -11.87 4.76
C ARG A 35 -36.14 -12.48 3.77
N LYS A 36 -36.61 -13.02 2.65
CA LYS A 36 -35.74 -13.55 1.58
C LYS A 36 -34.92 -12.43 0.93
N PHE A 37 -35.54 -11.28 0.66
CA PHE A 37 -34.82 -10.11 0.14
C PHE A 37 -33.79 -9.58 1.14
N ALA A 38 -34.15 -9.53 2.43
CA ALA A 38 -33.22 -9.15 3.48
C ALA A 38 -32.03 -10.12 3.60
N GLN A 39 -32.26 -11.43 3.49
CA GLN A 39 -31.21 -12.44 3.48
C GLN A 39 -30.22 -12.21 2.33
N VAL A 40 -30.73 -11.95 1.12
CA VAL A 40 -29.89 -11.64 -0.05
C VAL A 40 -29.10 -10.35 0.17
N ALA A 41 -29.75 -9.30 0.68
CA ALA A 41 -29.09 -8.02 0.97
C ALA A 41 -27.96 -8.17 2.01
N ILE A 42 -28.21 -8.89 3.11
CA ILE A 42 -27.20 -9.18 4.13
C ILE A 42 -26.06 -10.00 3.53
N PHE A 43 -26.38 -11.02 2.72
CA PHE A 43 -25.36 -11.83 2.05
C PHE A 43 -24.45 -10.97 1.18
N VAL A 44 -25.01 -10.15 0.29
CA VAL A 44 -24.27 -9.24 -0.59
C VAL A 44 -23.41 -8.26 0.21
N ALA A 45 -23.94 -7.71 1.32
CA ALA A 45 -23.20 -6.79 2.17
C ALA A 45 -22.01 -7.45 2.90
N LEU A 46 -22.11 -8.75 3.21
CA LEU A 46 -21.06 -9.49 3.92
C LEU A 46 -19.99 -10.09 3.00
N ILE A 47 -20.26 -10.28 1.70
CA ILE A 47 -19.27 -10.79 0.73
C ILE A 47 -17.92 -10.06 0.80
N PRO A 48 -17.84 -8.72 0.78
CA PRO A 48 -16.57 -8.00 0.74
C PRO A 48 -15.84 -7.97 2.09
N LEU A 49 -16.43 -8.50 3.17
CA LEU A 49 -15.90 -8.40 4.53
C LEU A 49 -14.43 -8.86 4.68
N PRO A 50 -13.97 -9.94 4.00
CA PRO A 50 -12.58 -10.38 4.06
C PRO A 50 -11.58 -9.42 3.40
N LEU A 51 -12.05 -8.44 2.64
CA LEU A 51 -11.24 -7.45 1.93
C LEU A 51 -11.41 -6.05 2.50
N VAL A 52 -12.18 -5.88 3.60
CA VAL A 52 -12.46 -4.56 4.18
C VAL A 52 -11.18 -3.88 4.65
N ASP A 53 -10.22 -4.63 5.19
CA ASP A 53 -8.93 -4.11 5.61
C ASP A 53 -8.13 -3.54 4.44
N GLU A 54 -8.09 -4.22 3.30
CA GLU A 54 -7.44 -3.69 2.10
C GLU A 54 -8.22 -2.54 1.45
N ILE A 55 -9.55 -2.56 1.46
CA ILE A 55 -10.35 -1.46 0.90
C ILE A 55 -10.13 -0.17 1.69
N VAL A 56 -10.14 -0.26 3.03
CA VAL A 56 -9.88 0.89 3.91
C VAL A 56 -8.39 1.27 3.86
N GLY A 57 -7.50 0.28 3.92
CA GLY A 57 -6.06 0.46 3.83
C GLY A 57 -5.61 1.10 2.51
N GLY A 58 -6.22 0.73 1.40
CA GLY A 58 -5.95 1.30 0.09
C GLY A 58 -6.32 2.79 0.01
N ARG A 59 -7.43 3.20 0.65
CA ARG A 59 -7.79 4.62 0.78
C ARG A 59 -6.80 5.38 1.67
N GLN A 60 -6.35 4.78 2.77
CA GLN A 60 -5.31 5.37 3.61
C GLN A 60 -4.00 5.52 2.84
N PHE A 61 -3.60 4.48 2.12
CA PHE A 61 -2.38 4.46 1.30
C PHE A 61 -2.43 5.51 0.19
N ALA A 62 -3.56 5.66 -0.51
CA ALA A 62 -3.73 6.68 -1.53
C ALA A 62 -3.50 8.10 -0.97
N ARG A 63 -4.06 8.40 0.21
CA ARG A 63 -3.82 9.69 0.90
C ARG A 63 -2.36 9.88 1.30
N LEU A 64 -1.69 8.82 1.75
CA LEU A 64 -0.26 8.87 2.05
C LEU A 64 0.57 9.16 0.77
N CYS A 65 0.19 8.57 -0.36
CA CYS A 65 0.84 8.83 -1.65
C CYS A 65 0.60 10.26 -2.15
N GLU A 66 -0.62 10.79 -2.00
CA GLU A 66 -0.94 12.18 -2.36
C GLU A 66 -0.20 13.20 -1.49
N ALA A 67 0.00 12.89 -0.21
CA ALA A 67 0.77 13.72 0.72
C ALA A 67 2.29 13.58 0.57
N ASN A 68 2.76 12.57 -0.18
CA ASN A 68 4.18 12.31 -0.38
C ASN A 68 4.73 13.29 -1.42
N VAL A 69 5.75 14.05 -1.03
CA VAL A 69 6.35 15.10 -1.86
C VAL A 69 7.86 14.95 -1.88
N VAL A 70 8.49 15.44 -2.96
CA VAL A 70 9.94 15.56 -2.99
C VAL A 70 10.34 16.78 -2.18
N HIS A 71 11.19 16.57 -1.18
CA HIS A 71 11.82 17.65 -0.42
C HIS A 71 13.14 18.01 -1.09
N VAL A 72 13.27 19.25 -1.51
CA VAL A 72 14.50 19.79 -2.12
C VAL A 72 14.95 20.98 -1.31
N ASN A 73 16.18 20.96 -0.83
CA ASN A 73 16.81 22.14 -0.27
C ASN A 73 17.26 23.05 -1.42
N LYS A 74 16.40 24.02 -1.79
CA LYS A 74 16.64 24.90 -2.95
C LYS A 74 17.91 25.74 -2.81
N ASP A 75 18.31 26.06 -1.58
CA ASP A 75 19.48 26.87 -1.30
C ASP A 75 20.77 26.09 -1.57
N THR A 76 20.74 24.77 -1.43
CA THR A 76 21.90 23.89 -1.63
C THR A 76 21.85 23.05 -2.90
N ALA A 77 20.71 22.95 -3.60
CA ALA A 77 20.56 21.98 -4.70
C ALA A 77 21.26 22.34 -6.01
N ARG A 78 21.33 23.61 -6.38
CA ARG A 78 21.74 23.96 -7.75
C ARG A 78 23.22 23.74 -7.99
N GLY A 79 23.54 22.94 -9.02
CA GLY A 79 24.91 22.70 -9.45
C GLY A 79 25.70 21.73 -8.56
N LYS A 80 25.04 21.02 -7.63
CA LYS A 80 25.70 20.04 -6.77
C LYS A 80 25.78 18.67 -7.42
N THR A 81 26.87 17.98 -7.09
CA THR A 81 27.04 16.56 -7.36
C THR A 81 26.59 15.79 -6.13
N VAL A 82 25.62 14.91 -6.31
CA VAL A 82 25.00 14.15 -5.21
C VAL A 82 25.10 12.66 -5.43
N TYR A 83 25.07 11.89 -4.34
CA TYR A 83 25.01 10.43 -4.38
C TYR A 83 23.81 9.92 -3.56
N SER A 84 23.26 8.77 -3.93
CA SER A 84 22.17 8.13 -3.19
C SER A 84 22.69 7.46 -1.93
N ASP A 85 22.11 7.78 -0.77
CA ASP A 85 22.42 7.14 0.50
C ASP A 85 21.74 5.77 0.58
N ILE A 86 22.55 4.71 0.55
CA ILE A 86 22.09 3.31 0.64
C ILE A 86 21.64 2.92 2.07
N HIS A 87 22.00 3.71 3.08
CA HIS A 87 21.66 3.46 4.48
C HIS A 87 20.47 4.29 4.96
N ALA A 88 19.71 4.85 4.03
CA ALA A 88 18.53 5.63 4.36
C ALA A 88 17.52 4.78 5.17
N PRO A 89 16.90 5.36 6.20
CA PRO A 89 16.08 4.61 7.14
C PRO A 89 14.82 4.07 6.48
N THR A 90 14.49 2.82 6.83
CA THR A 90 13.17 2.25 6.55
C THR A 90 12.38 2.21 7.85
N SER A 91 11.14 2.67 7.83
CA SER A 91 10.25 2.66 9.00
C SER A 91 8.85 2.22 8.62
N GLN A 92 8.12 1.62 9.57
CA GLN A 92 6.72 1.28 9.39
C GLN A 92 5.86 2.51 9.71
N VAL A 93 4.89 2.81 8.85
CA VAL A 93 3.88 3.85 9.13
C VAL A 93 2.90 3.28 10.16
N PRO A 94 2.74 3.92 11.34
CA PRO A 94 1.83 3.43 12.36
C PRO A 94 0.38 3.72 11.99
N TRP A 95 -0.56 3.02 12.65
CA TRP A 95 -2.01 3.28 12.56
C TRP A 95 -2.65 3.08 11.17
N THR A 96 -2.04 2.25 10.33
CA THR A 96 -2.60 1.84 9.04
C THR A 96 -3.29 0.47 9.15
N TRP A 97 -4.38 0.28 8.41
CA TRP A 97 -5.15 -0.97 8.40
C TRP A 97 -4.42 -2.12 7.69
N VAL A 98 -3.52 -1.76 6.78
CA VAL A 98 -2.56 -2.65 6.15
C VAL A 98 -1.16 -2.21 6.54
N LYS A 99 -0.18 -3.11 6.54
CA LYS A 99 1.21 -2.72 6.86
C LYS A 99 1.75 -1.84 5.74
N VAL A 100 2.13 -0.61 6.07
CA VAL A 100 2.78 0.31 5.13
C VAL A 100 4.20 0.59 5.60
N TRP A 101 5.15 0.42 4.69
CA TRP A 101 6.56 0.71 4.86
C TRP A 101 6.92 2.00 4.14
N LYS A 102 7.73 2.80 4.82
CA LYS A 102 8.30 4.04 4.34
C LYS A 102 9.80 3.84 4.18
N HIS A 103 10.26 3.85 2.93
CA HIS A 103 11.67 3.75 2.58
C HIS A 103 12.16 5.15 2.21
N ALA A 104 12.90 5.79 3.10
CA ALA A 104 13.49 7.09 2.80
C ALA A 104 14.53 6.91 1.70
N THR A 105 14.57 7.84 0.74
CA THR A 105 15.65 7.97 -0.23
C THR A 105 16.28 9.33 0.00
N LEU A 106 17.57 9.34 0.35
CA LEU A 106 18.31 10.57 0.63
C LEU A 106 19.40 10.73 -0.42
N TYR A 107 19.54 11.93 -0.96
CA TYR A 107 20.64 12.32 -1.82
C TYR A 107 21.51 13.33 -1.09
N ARG A 108 22.79 12.98 -0.93
CA ARG A 108 23.77 13.78 -0.20
C ARG A 108 24.78 14.40 -1.14
N ASP A 109 25.20 15.62 -0.85
CA ASP A 109 26.29 16.29 -1.54
C ASP A 109 27.61 15.53 -1.33
N VAL A 110 28.38 15.30 -2.40
CA VAL A 110 29.68 14.61 -2.33
C VAL A 110 30.72 15.36 -1.51
N THR A 111 30.64 16.70 -1.45
CA THR A 111 31.60 17.57 -0.77
C THR A 111 31.25 17.84 0.69
N THR A 112 29.97 18.07 1.01
CA THR A 112 29.54 18.47 2.36
C THR A 112 28.82 17.38 3.13
N ASP A 113 28.43 16.28 2.47
CA ASP A 113 27.59 15.20 3.02
C ASP A 113 26.19 15.63 3.51
N GLU A 114 25.80 16.87 3.20
CA GLU A 114 24.49 17.41 3.53
C GLU A 114 23.41 16.83 2.62
N VAL A 115 22.20 16.63 3.17
CA VAL A 115 21.05 16.17 2.40
C VAL A 115 20.54 17.30 1.52
N VAL A 116 20.62 17.11 0.22
CA VAL A 116 20.19 18.07 -0.80
C VAL A 116 18.76 17.78 -1.26
N LEU A 117 18.44 16.49 -1.40
CA LEU A 117 17.16 16.02 -1.88
C LEU A 117 16.74 14.78 -1.11
N SER A 118 15.48 14.72 -0.70
CA SER A 118 14.90 13.55 -0.08
C SER A 118 13.49 13.32 -0.56
N PHE A 119 13.12 12.05 -0.67
CA PHE A 119 11.74 11.64 -0.87
C PHE A 119 11.53 10.26 -0.29
N ASP A 120 10.27 9.90 -0.13
CA ASP A 120 9.91 8.60 0.41
C ASP A 120 9.36 7.70 -0.69
N TYR A 121 9.79 6.45 -0.69
CA TYR A 121 9.14 5.37 -1.41
C TYR A 121 8.23 4.63 -0.43
N LEU A 122 6.94 4.58 -0.74
CA LEU A 122 5.95 3.91 0.11
C LEU A 122 5.58 2.55 -0.49
N SER A 123 5.53 1.53 0.35
CA SER A 123 5.15 0.17 0.00
C SER A 123 4.14 -0.38 1.00
N ALA A 124 2.96 -0.80 0.54
CA ALA A 124 1.93 -1.44 1.33
C ALA A 124 1.96 -2.96 1.09
N GLN A 125 1.76 -3.73 2.16
CA GLN A 125 1.55 -5.17 2.08
C GLN A 125 0.04 -5.48 2.04
N GLY A 126 -0.29 -6.67 1.54
CA GLY A 126 -1.65 -7.20 1.49
C GLY A 126 -2.31 -7.34 2.86
N GLY A 127 -3.62 -7.52 2.84
CA GLY A 127 -4.45 -7.62 4.03
C GLY A 127 -4.07 -8.79 4.93
N HIS A 128 -4.57 -8.77 6.17
CA HIS A 128 -4.31 -9.81 7.16
C HIS A 128 -4.82 -11.19 6.73
N LEU A 129 -5.93 -11.21 6.00
CA LEU A 129 -6.57 -12.45 5.53
C LEU A 129 -5.95 -12.96 4.22
N PHE A 130 -5.32 -12.08 3.45
CA PHE A 130 -4.70 -12.38 2.17
C PHE A 130 -3.35 -11.68 2.05
N PRO A 131 -2.31 -12.16 2.75
CA PRO A 131 -0.99 -11.51 2.74
C PRO A 131 -0.21 -11.71 1.42
N GLY A 132 -0.87 -12.15 0.34
CA GLY A 132 -0.28 -12.45 -0.96
C GLY A 132 -0.51 -13.89 -1.44
N PHE A 133 -0.89 -14.07 -2.71
CA PHE A 133 -0.93 -15.37 -3.38
C PHE A 133 0.24 -15.46 -4.36
N ASP A 134 1.28 -16.24 -4.02
CA ASP A 134 2.42 -16.68 -4.86
C ASP A 134 3.26 -15.59 -5.58
N SER A 135 2.78 -14.34 -5.60
CA SER A 135 3.29 -13.22 -6.42
C SER A 135 3.94 -12.12 -5.57
N GLY A 136 4.12 -12.38 -4.27
CA GLY A 136 4.62 -11.41 -3.30
C GLY A 136 3.53 -10.89 -2.36
N PRO A 137 3.92 -10.06 -1.36
CA PRO A 137 3.02 -9.56 -0.34
C PRO A 137 2.18 -8.38 -0.81
N ASP A 138 1.87 -8.27 -2.11
CA ASP A 138 1.19 -7.11 -2.66
C ASP A 138 -0.32 -7.13 -2.33
N PRO A 139 -0.95 -5.97 -2.15
CA PRO A 139 -2.39 -5.86 -1.96
C PRO A 139 -3.16 -6.33 -3.20
N LEU A 140 -4.32 -6.97 -2.97
CA LEU A 140 -5.18 -7.46 -4.04
C LEU A 140 -6.06 -6.36 -4.64
N THR A 141 -6.45 -5.37 -3.84
CA THR A 141 -7.47 -4.38 -4.23
C THR A 141 -6.91 -3.03 -4.70
N PHE A 142 -5.59 -2.79 -4.58
CA PHE A 142 -4.95 -1.54 -5.00
C PHE A 142 -3.47 -1.74 -5.32
N LYS A 143 -2.85 -0.74 -5.98
CA LYS A 143 -1.41 -0.75 -6.23
C LYS A 143 -0.65 -0.47 -4.93
N GLY A 144 0.09 -1.46 -4.43
CA GLY A 144 0.81 -1.39 -3.16
C GLY A 144 2.05 -0.50 -3.14
N THR A 145 2.43 0.18 -4.23
CA THR A 145 3.67 0.96 -4.27
C THR A 145 3.44 2.35 -4.87
N CYS A 146 4.07 3.36 -4.27
CA CYS A 146 4.06 4.71 -4.82
C CYS A 146 5.34 5.48 -4.49
N LYS A 147 5.64 6.42 -5.38
CA LYS A 147 6.71 7.42 -5.26
C LYS A 147 6.15 8.77 -5.70
N PRO A 148 6.68 9.88 -5.19
CA PRO A 148 6.21 11.19 -5.62
C PRO A 148 6.52 11.41 -7.11
N PRO A 149 5.73 12.24 -7.80
CA PRO A 149 5.99 12.58 -9.21
C PRO A 149 7.41 13.11 -9.40
N GLY A 150 8.09 12.68 -10.47
CA GLY A 150 9.47 13.07 -10.78
C GLY A 150 10.55 12.31 -9.99
N ALA A 151 10.22 11.63 -8.90
CA ALA A 151 11.20 10.84 -8.15
C ALA A 151 11.76 9.68 -8.99
N GLY A 152 13.08 9.63 -9.11
CA GLY A 152 13.79 8.67 -9.94
C GLY A 152 13.76 8.96 -11.45
N ASP A 153 13.19 10.10 -11.88
CA ASP A 153 13.30 10.55 -13.26
C ASP A 153 14.59 11.37 -13.43
N LYS A 154 15.44 10.95 -14.37
CA LYS A 154 16.69 11.66 -14.68
C LYS A 154 16.43 13.12 -15.05
N ARG A 155 15.34 13.41 -15.78
CA ARG A 155 14.99 14.77 -16.20
C ARG A 155 14.69 15.67 -15.02
N PHE A 156 13.98 15.16 -14.02
CA PHE A 156 13.67 15.91 -12.81
C PHE A 156 14.95 16.34 -12.07
N TYR A 157 15.95 15.47 -12.00
CA TYR A 157 17.24 15.80 -11.38
C TYR A 157 18.04 16.81 -12.22
N GLU A 158 18.03 16.66 -13.55
CA GLU A 158 18.66 17.60 -14.48
C GLU A 158 18.02 19.00 -14.39
N GLU A 159 16.70 19.10 -14.25
CA GLU A 159 15.97 20.36 -14.05
C GLU A 159 16.34 21.06 -12.74
N LEU A 160 16.63 20.28 -11.69
CA LEU A 160 17.16 20.79 -10.42
C LEU A 160 18.65 21.18 -10.51
N GLY A 161 19.33 20.87 -11.61
CA GLY A 161 20.76 21.10 -11.80
C GLY A 161 21.63 20.16 -10.96
N LEU A 162 21.13 18.97 -10.65
CA LEU A 162 21.83 17.95 -9.87
C LEU A 162 22.56 16.98 -10.79
N THR A 163 23.80 16.65 -10.44
CA THR A 163 24.54 15.56 -11.08
C THR A 163 24.60 14.36 -10.14
N ILE A 164 23.95 13.26 -10.50
CA ILE A 164 23.96 12.04 -9.68
C ILE A 164 25.19 11.20 -10.02
N VAL A 165 25.94 10.80 -9.00
CA VAL A 165 27.05 9.85 -9.11
C VAL A 165 26.79 8.64 -8.23
N ASP A 166 27.26 7.48 -8.69
CA ASP A 166 27.31 6.29 -7.84
C ASP A 166 28.40 6.48 -6.79
N LYS A 167 28.04 6.31 -5.52
CA LYS A 167 29.03 6.22 -4.45
C LYS A 167 29.80 4.92 -4.67
N ARG A 168 30.98 5.00 -5.31
CA ARG A 168 31.91 3.88 -5.32
C ARG A 168 32.30 3.61 -3.87
N SER A 169 31.84 2.46 -3.36
CA SER A 169 32.23 1.87 -2.09
C SER A 169 33.73 1.65 -2.03
#